data_AF-A0A5C8WQB7-F1
#
_entry.id   AF-A0A5C8WQB7-F1
#
_cell.length_a   1.000
_cell.length_b   1.000
_cell.length_c   1.000
_cell.angle_alpha   90.00
_cell.angle_beta   90.00
_cell.angle_gamma   90.00
#
_symmetry.space_group_name_H-M   'P 1'
#
loop_
_entity.id
_entity.type
_entity.pdbx_description
1 polymer ?
#
loop_
_entity_poly.entity_id
_entity_poly.type
_entity_poly.pdbx_seq_one_letter_code
_entity_poly.pdbx_strand_id
1 'polypeptide(L)' 'MLPSAYEAQAIQEAIESGMARSELLATLGGMRLPEIVPPHAGEGMADYVARATGELLVRYLALDEGDTGAPA' A
#
# COMPACT_ATOMS: atom_id res chain seq x y z
N MET A 1 3.05 -12.21 14.86
CA MET A 1 3.41 -10.79 14.70
C MET A 1 4.27 -10.72 13.45
N LEU A 2 3.74 -10.23 12.32
CA LEU A 2 4.58 -10.00 11.14
C LEU A 2 5.65 -8.98 11.53
N PRO A 3 6.94 -9.25 11.34
CA PRO A 3 7.97 -8.31 11.74
C PRO A 3 7.87 -7.05 10.88
N SER A 4 8.07 -5.89 11.50
CA SER A 4 8.06 -4.55 10.89
C SER A 4 8.89 -4.41 9.60
N ALA A 5 9.80 -5.36 9.33
CA ALA A 5 10.55 -5.46 8.09
C ALA A 5 9.68 -5.66 6.84
N TYR A 6 8.58 -6.42 6.94
CA TYR A 6 7.68 -6.71 5.80
C TYR A 6 6.94 -5.44 5.36
N GLU A 7 6.42 -4.71 6.36
CA GLU A 7 5.74 -3.43 6.16
C GLU A 7 6.71 -2.38 5.64
N ALA A 8 7.91 -2.28 6.22
CA ALA A 8 8.93 -1.33 5.77
C ALA A 8 9.35 -1.56 4.31
N GLN A 9 9.48 -2.83 3.90
CA GLN A 9 9.90 -3.17 2.55
C GLN A 9 8.83 -2.89 1.50
N ALA A 10 7.56 -3.23 1.75
CA ALA A 10 6.46 -2.88 0.85
C ALA A 10 6.25 -1.37 0.73
N ILE A 11 6.41 -0.62 1.83
CA ILE A 11 6.37 0.85 1.81
C ILE A 11 7.50 1.41 0.93
N GLN A 12 8.71 0.86 1.05
CA GLN A 12 9.85 1.29 0.25
C GLN A 12 9.63 1.00 -1.24
N GLU A 13 9.14 -0.19 -1.60
CA GLU A 13 8.86 -0.54 -3.00
C GLU A 13 7.76 0.32 -3.62
N ALA A 14 6.71 0.66 -2.86
CA ALA A 14 5.67 1.57 -3.34
C ALA A 14 6.23 2.97 -3.66
N ILE A 15 7.15 3.47 -2.82
CA ILE A 15 7.85 4.75 -3.06
C ILE A 15 8.75 4.66 -4.30
N GLU A 16 9.51 3.57 -4.43
CA GLU A 16 10.37 3.33 -5.61
C GLU A 16 9.55 3.17 -6.91
N SER A 17 8.31 2.70 -6.79
CA SER A 17 7.36 2.57 -7.90
C SER A 17 6.66 3.89 -8.28
N GLY A 18 6.99 5.00 -7.60
CA GLY A 18 6.53 6.35 -7.95
C GLY A 18 5.41 6.91 -7.06
N MET A 19 4.99 6.20 -6.01
CA MET A 19 4.02 6.75 -5.05
C MET A 19 4.69 7.74 -4.11
N ALA A 20 4.16 8.96 -3.99
CA ALA A 20 4.68 9.92 -3.03
C ALA A 20 4.36 9.45 -1.60
N ARG A 21 5.26 9.74 -0.66
CA ARG A 21 5.07 9.38 0.76
C ARG A 21 3.76 9.94 1.35
N SER A 22 3.34 11.13 0.92
CA SER A 22 2.07 11.75 1.34
C SER A 22 0.85 11.00 0.82
N GLU A 23 0.89 10.53 -0.43
CA GLU A 23 -0.18 9.74 -1.07
C GLU A 23 -0.29 8.37 -0.43
N LEU A 24 0.87 7.76 -0.11
CA LEU A 24 0.92 6.52 0.65
C LEU A 24 0.27 6.68 2.03
N LEU A 25 0.61 7.73 2.78
CA LEU A 25 0.01 7.99 4.09
C LEU A 25 -1.50 8.26 4.00
N ALA A 26 -1.95 8.96 2.96
CA ALA A 26 -3.37 9.16 2.68
C ALA A 26 -4.07 7.83 2.37
N THR A 27 -3.45 6.99 1.55
CA THR A 27 -3.95 5.65 1.18
C THR A 27 -4.03 4.72 2.40
N LEU A 28 -3.07 4.81 3.31
CA LEU A 28 -3.06 4.03 4.56
C LEU A 28 -4.11 4.52 5.56
N GLY A 29 -4.51 5.80 5.53
CA GLY A 29 -5.55 6.34 6.41
C GLY A 29 -5.24 6.18 7.91
N GLY A 30 -3.95 6.13 8.28
CA GLY A 30 -3.49 5.90 9.66
C GLY A 30 -3.49 4.43 10.11
N MET A 31 -3.91 3.49 9.25
CA MET A 31 -3.77 2.05 9.49
C MET A 31 -2.38 1.55 9.05
N ARG A 32 -1.92 0.46 9.66
CA ARG A 32 -0.71 -0.24 9.21
C ARG A 32 -1.01 -1.10 8.01
N LEU A 33 0.00 -1.35 7.18
CA LEU A 33 -0.15 -2.12 5.95
C LEU A 33 -0.72 -3.54 6.20
N PRO A 34 -0.31 -4.29 7.24
CA PRO A 34 -0.89 -5.61 7.53
C PRO A 34 -2.36 -5.58 7.97
N GLU A 35 -2.88 -4.42 8.40
CA GLU A 35 -4.29 -4.25 8.77
C GLU A 35 -5.15 -4.04 7.53
N ILE A 36 -4.57 -3.48 6.46
CA ILE A 36 -5.21 -3.25 5.17
C ILE A 36 -5.07 -4.48 4.26
N VAL A 37 -3.87 -5.07 4.26
CA VAL A 37 -3.47 -6.22 3.47
C VAL A 37 -2.92 -7.29 4.41
N PRO A 38 -3.79 -8.16 4.96
CA PRO A 38 -3.35 -9.23 5.85
C PRO A 38 -2.45 -10.23 5.10
N PRO A 39 -1.42 -10.79 5.76
CA PRO A 39 -0.66 -11.90 5.20
C PRO A 39 -1.52 -13.16 5.08
N HIS A 40 -1.23 -13.99 4.09
CA HIS A 40 -1.79 -15.33 4.05
C HIS A 40 -0.98 -16.29 4.94
N ALA A 41 -1.63 -17.38 5.39
CA ALA A 41 -0.95 -18.42 6.13
C ALA A 41 0.12 -19.08 5.24
N GLY A 42 1.38 -19.08 5.71
CA GLY A 42 2.51 -19.64 4.97
C GLY A 42 3.04 -18.78 3.83
N GLU A 43 2.57 -17.53 3.68
CA GLU A 43 3.05 -16.61 2.65
C GLU A 43 4.51 -16.21 2.91
N GLY A 44 5.33 -16.29 1.87
CA GLY A 44 6.71 -15.82 1.92
C GLY A 44 6.78 -14.29 1.93
N MET A 45 7.89 -13.74 2.44
CA MET A 45 8.09 -12.29 2.51
C MET A 45 7.99 -11.60 1.15
N ALA A 46 8.66 -12.14 0.13
CA ALA A 46 8.64 -11.57 -1.20
C ALA A 46 7.23 -11.58 -1.81
N ASP A 47 6.47 -12.67 -1.61
CA ASP A 47 5.11 -12.80 -2.11
C ASP A 47 4.16 -11.81 -1.43
N TYR A 48 4.29 -11.65 -0.10
CA TYR A 48 3.55 -10.64 0.66
C TYR A 48 3.84 -9.23 0.16
N VAL A 49 5.12 -8.89 0.02
CA VAL A 49 5.55 -7.55 -0.40
C VAL A 49 5.02 -7.23 -1.80
N ALA A 50 5.22 -8.11 -2.77
CA ALA A 50 4.75 -7.91 -4.15
C ALA A 50 3.22 -7.68 -4.19
N ARG A 51 2.45 -8.48 -3.45
CA ARG A 51 1.00 -8.34 -3.37
C ARG A 51 0.58 -7.06 -2.67
N ALA A 52 1.18 -6.74 -1.52
CA ALA A 52 0.84 -5.55 -0.75
C ALA A 52 1.17 -4.26 -1.49
N THR A 53 2.29 -4.22 -2.23
CA THR A 53 2.64 -3.11 -3.12
C THR A 53 1.59 -2.94 -4.22
N GLY A 54 1.17 -4.04 -4.88
CA GLY A 54 0.12 -3.99 -5.90
C GLY A 54 -1.22 -3.47 -5.37
N GLU A 55 -1.64 -3.94 -4.19
CA GLU A 55 -2.86 -3.47 -3.52
C GLU A 55 -2.80 -1.98 -3.16
N LEU A 56 -1.64 -1.49 -2.71
CA LEU A 56 -1.45 -0.06 -2.43
C LEU A 56 -1.58 0.78 -3.71
N LEU A 57 -0.97 0.35 -4.82
CA LEU A 57 -1.06 1.05 -6.10
C LEU A 57 -2.50 1.08 -6.64
N VAL A 58 -3.24 -0.02 -6.55
CA VAL A 58 -4.66 -0.06 -6.96
C VAL A 58 -5.50 0.92 -6.14
N ARG A 59 -5.31 0.97 -4.82
CA ARG A 59 -6.02 1.91 -3.94
C ARG A 59 -5.67 3.35 -4.24
N TYR A 60 -4.39 3.63 -4.50
CA TYR A 60 -3.93 4.96 -4.90
C TYR A 60 -4.62 5.43 -6.19
N LEU A 61 -4.67 4.59 -7.22
CA LEU A 61 -5.36 4.91 -8.47
C LEU A 61 -6.87 5.11 -8.27
N ALA A 62 -7.50 4.30 -7.42
CA ALA A 62 -8.92 4.46 -7.10
C ALA A 62 -9.24 5.74 -6.30
N LEU A 63 -8.29 6.25 -5.50
CA LEU A 63 -8.42 7.54 -4.83
C LEU A 63 -8.34 8.70 -5.82
N ASP A 64 -7.45 8.62 -6.81
CA ASP A 64 -7.30 9.62 -7.89
C ASP A 64 -8.55 9.65 -8.81
N GLU A 65 -9.12 8.49 -9.13
CA GLU A 65 -10.42 8.42 -9.84
C GLU A 65 -11.55 9.08 -9.05
N GLY A 66 -11.49 9.11 -7.72
CA GLY A 66 -12.45 9.82 -6.85
C GLY A 66 -12.23 11.33 -6.77
N ASP A 67 -11.01 11.83 -7.01
CA ASP A 67 -10.66 13.26 -7.01
C ASP A 67 -11.01 13.94 -8.35
N THR A 68 -11.35 13.17 -9.38
CA THR A 68 -11.98 13.70 -10.62
C THR A 68 -13.46 14.10 -10.44
N GLY A 69 -13.84 14.48 -9.21
CA GLY A 69 -15.17 14.96 -8.83
C GLY A 69 -15.44 16.43 -9.18
N ALA A 70 -16.02 16.61 -10.36
CA ALA A 70 -16.82 17.75 -10.86
C ALA A 70 -16.09 19.08 -11.22
N PRO A 71 -16.20 19.56 -12.47
CA PRO A 71 -15.93 20.97 -12.76
C PRO A 71 -16.93 21.84 -11.96
N ALA A 72 -16.40 22.83 -11.24
CA ALA A 72 -17.19 23.94 -10.70
C ALA A 72 -17.84 24.76 -11.81
#